data_AF-A0A9D5CEB3-F1
#
_entry.id   AF-A0A9D5CEB3-F1
#
_cell.length_a   1.000
_cell.length_b   1.000
_cell.length_c   1.000
_cell.angle_alpha   90.00
_cell.angle_beta   90.00
_cell.angle_gamma   90.00
#
_symmetry.space_group_name_H-M   'P 1'
#
loop_
_entity.id
_entity.type
_entity.pdbx_description
1 polymer ?
#
loop_
_entity_poly.entity_id
_entity_poly.type
_entity_poly.pdbx_seq_one_letter_code
_entity_poly.pdbx_strand_id
1 'polypeptide(L)'
;MSVTQGRKSMSALEFNAASVATFLGVKVMAADMPEFMQVHAFRCARRVYDDVLIEKFSSKKMAHDIKKEFDKVYGATWHCVVGTSYGSFVTHTTGCFLYFSVEKILVMLFRTQTPAVASS
;
A
#
# COMPACT_ATOMS: atom_id res chain seq x y z
N MET A 1 -51.62 14.23 9.51
CA MET A 1 -50.90 12.95 9.29
C MET A 1 -49.85 13.21 8.23
N SER A 2 -48.58 13.43 8.61
CA SER A 2 -47.49 13.67 7.66
C SER A 2 -46.53 12.51 7.72
N VAL A 3 -46.55 11.64 6.71
CA VAL A 3 -45.49 10.66 6.47
C VAL A 3 -44.52 11.31 5.50
N THR A 4 -43.51 12.01 6.03
CA THR A 4 -42.29 12.31 5.28
C THR A 4 -41.34 11.15 5.47
N GLN A 5 -41.41 10.18 4.56
CA GLN A 5 -40.43 9.09 4.47
C GLN A 5 -39.11 9.67 3.98
N GLY A 6 -38.24 10.01 4.93
CA GLY A 6 -36.87 10.42 4.66
C GLY A 6 -36.17 9.36 3.81
N ARG A 7 -35.70 9.75 2.63
CA ARG A 7 -34.67 8.99 1.92
C ARG A 7 -33.47 8.93 2.86
N LYS A 8 -33.21 7.76 3.45
CA LYS A 8 -31.96 7.52 4.17
C LYS A 8 -30.84 7.66 3.15
N SER A 9 -30.18 8.82 3.18
CA SER A 9 -28.91 9.04 2.52
C SER A 9 -27.96 7.94 2.98
N MET A 10 -27.37 7.21 2.05
CA MET A 10 -26.32 6.23 2.34
C MET A 10 -25.22 6.98 3.07
N SER A 11 -25.10 6.79 4.39
CA SER A 11 -23.98 7.32 5.14
C SER A 11 -22.72 6.76 4.50
N ALA A 12 -21.90 7.63 3.93
CA ALA A 12 -20.58 7.30 3.44
C ALA A 12 -19.90 6.47 4.53
N LEU A 13 -19.71 5.18 4.26
CA LEU A 13 -18.89 4.35 5.12
C LEU A 13 -17.52 5.02 5.11
N GLU A 14 -17.09 5.57 6.25
CA GLU A 14 -15.75 6.08 6.41
C GLU A 14 -14.80 4.89 6.24
N PHE A 15 -14.36 4.66 5.02
CA PHE A 15 -13.43 3.59 4.69
C PHE A 15 -12.04 3.98 5.23
N ASN A 16 -11.79 3.65 6.49
CA ASN A 16 -10.45 3.71 7.06
C ASN A 16 -9.54 2.62 6.48
N ALA A 17 -8.23 2.77 6.62
CA ALA A 17 -7.26 1.84 6.06
C ALA A 17 -7.50 0.38 6.50
N ALA A 18 -7.92 0.15 7.74
CA ALA A 18 -8.18 -1.18 8.28
C ALA A 18 -9.34 -1.88 7.56
N SER A 19 -10.45 -1.19 7.36
CA SER A 19 -11.63 -1.72 6.67
C SER A 19 -11.31 -2.08 5.21
N VAL A 20 -10.53 -1.23 4.54
CA VAL A 20 -10.06 -1.50 3.18
C VAL A 20 -9.08 -2.67 3.16
N ALA A 21 -8.17 -2.77 4.13
CA ALA A 21 -7.24 -3.89 4.23
C ALA A 21 -7.98 -5.23 4.33
N THR A 22 -8.97 -5.33 5.23
CA THR A 22 -9.80 -6.52 5.36
C THR A 22 -10.52 -6.87 4.05
N PHE A 23 -11.13 -5.87 3.40
CA PHE A 23 -11.81 -6.09 2.12
C PHE A 23 -10.88 -6.59 1.01
N LEU A 24 -9.64 -6.11 0.97
CA LEU A 24 -8.63 -6.48 -0.03
C LEU A 24 -7.80 -7.71 0.37
N GLY A 25 -8.17 -8.45 1.43
CA GLY A 25 -7.37 -9.59 1.89
C GLY A 25 -5.95 -9.21 2.30
N VAL A 26 -5.78 -7.98 2.77
CA VAL A 26 -4.50 -7.44 3.24
C VAL A 26 -4.38 -7.59 4.74
N LYS A 27 -3.22 -8.08 5.19
CA LYS A 27 -2.81 -8.03 6.59
C LYS A 27 -1.71 -6.99 6.76
N VAL A 28 -1.92 -6.00 7.62
CA VAL A 28 -0.89 -5.00 7.96
C VAL A 28 -0.05 -5.54 9.11
N MET A 29 1.28 -5.57 8.94
CA MET A 29 2.22 -5.99 9.98
C MET A 29 2.87 -4.80 10.68
N ALA A 30 3.16 -3.74 9.94
CA ALA A 30 3.64 -2.48 10.48
C ALA A 30 3.34 -1.32 9.50
N ALA A 31 3.01 -0.15 10.03
CA ALA A 31 2.72 1.03 9.23
C ALA A 31 3.21 2.29 9.93
N ASP A 32 3.95 3.10 9.19
CA ASP A 32 4.40 4.45 9.53
C ASP A 32 4.19 5.32 8.28
N MET A 33 2.92 5.56 7.96
CA MET A 33 2.44 6.48 6.92
C MET A 33 0.93 6.75 7.07
N PRO A 34 0.43 7.92 6.64
CA PRO A 34 -1.01 8.22 6.55
C PRO A 34 -1.88 7.14 5.90
N GLU A 35 -3.12 6.98 6.40
CA GLU A 35 -4.06 5.94 5.95
C GLU A 35 -4.33 5.95 4.45
N PHE A 36 -4.43 7.12 3.83
CA PHE A 36 -4.69 7.22 2.39
C PHE A 36 -3.54 6.60 1.56
N MET A 37 -2.29 6.71 2.04
CA MET A 37 -1.14 6.08 1.37
C MET A 37 -1.15 4.58 1.57
N GLN A 38 -1.56 4.10 2.75
CA GLN A 38 -1.74 2.67 3.01
C GLN A 38 -2.80 2.08 2.06
N VAL A 39 -3.97 2.73 1.96
CA VAL A 39 -5.05 2.34 1.04
C VAL A 39 -4.57 2.32 -0.41
N HIS A 40 -3.77 3.31 -0.82
CA HIS A 40 -3.18 3.33 -2.15
C HIS A 40 -2.24 2.13 -2.38
N ALA A 41 -1.34 1.84 -1.42
CA ALA A 41 -0.44 0.68 -1.49
C ALA A 41 -1.21 -0.64 -1.60
N PHE A 42 -2.25 -0.82 -0.78
CA PHE A 42 -3.09 -2.03 -0.79
C PHE A 42 -3.76 -2.24 -2.14
N ARG A 43 -4.33 -1.18 -2.72
CA ARG A 43 -4.97 -1.23 -4.05
C ARG A 43 -3.97 -1.54 -5.16
N CYS A 44 -2.78 -0.97 -5.12
CA CYS A 44 -1.72 -1.26 -6.10
C CYS A 44 -1.28 -2.72 -6.01
N ALA A 45 -1.01 -3.22 -4.81
CA ALA A 45 -0.60 -4.61 -4.62
C ALA A 45 -1.72 -5.61 -5.00
N ARG A 46 -2.97 -5.33 -4.63
CA ARG A 46 -4.11 -6.19 -4.99
C ARG A 46 -4.33 -6.25 -6.50
N ARG A 47 -4.27 -5.11 -7.19
CA ARG A 47 -4.38 -5.07 -8.67
C ARG A 47 -3.33 -5.97 -9.32
N VAL A 48 -2.06 -5.83 -8.93
CA VAL A 48 -0.99 -6.66 -9.50
C VAL A 48 -1.15 -8.14 -9.13
N TYR A 49 -1.65 -8.44 -7.93
CA TYR A 49 -1.93 -9.81 -7.51
C TYR A 49 -3.03 -10.46 -8.36
N ASP A 50 -4.12 -9.73 -8.62
CA ASP A 50 -5.26 -10.23 -9.39
C ASP A 50 -4.91 -10.42 -10.87
N ASP A 51 -4.14 -9.51 -11.47
CA ASP A 51 -3.62 -9.65 -12.85
C ASP A 51 -2.76 -10.91 -13.02
N VAL A 52 -2.04 -11.28 -11.95
CA VAL A 52 -1.15 -12.44 -11.89
C VAL A 52 -1.88 -13.77 -11.67
N LEU A 53 -3.15 -13.77 -11.29
CA LEU A 53 -3.93 -15.01 -11.29
C LEU A 53 -4.15 -15.54 -12.73
N ILE A 54 -3.92 -14.69 -13.74
CA ILE A 54 -4.03 -15.02 -15.17
C ILE A 54 -2.67 -15.45 -15.75
N GLU A 55 -1.55 -14.90 -15.27
CA GLU A 55 -0.17 -15.23 -15.69
C GLU A 55 0.75 -15.44 -14.47
N LYS A 56 1.60 -16.48 -14.48
CA LYS A 56 2.50 -16.86 -13.36
C LYS A 56 3.03 -15.66 -12.55
N PHE A 57 2.87 -15.73 -11.23
CA PHE A 57 3.30 -14.69 -10.29
C PHE A 57 4.77 -14.30 -10.40
N SER A 58 5.01 -12.99 -10.52
CA SER A 58 6.33 -12.37 -10.54
C SER A 58 6.44 -11.33 -9.44
N SER A 59 7.15 -11.67 -8.35
CA SER A 59 7.48 -10.74 -7.27
C SER A 59 8.21 -9.50 -7.78
N LYS A 60 9.07 -9.68 -8.79
CA LYS A 60 9.81 -8.59 -9.44
C LYS A 60 8.87 -7.58 -10.10
N LYS A 61 7.84 -8.04 -10.81
CA LYS A 61 6.86 -7.16 -11.47
C LYS A 61 6.07 -6.37 -10.42
N MET A 62 5.58 -7.04 -9.39
CA MET A 62 4.85 -6.38 -8.29
C MET A 62 5.69 -5.32 -7.58
N ALA A 63 6.95 -5.65 -7.22
CA ALA A 63 7.85 -4.70 -6.60
C ALA A 63 8.11 -3.47 -7.50
N HIS A 64 8.35 -3.70 -8.79
CA HIS A 64 8.58 -2.64 -9.77
C HIS A 64 7.35 -1.72 -9.90
N ASP A 65 6.15 -2.28 -10.07
CA ASP A 65 4.94 -1.51 -10.35
C ASP A 65 4.52 -0.68 -9.12
N ILE A 66 4.61 -1.25 -7.91
CA ILE A 66 4.33 -0.51 -6.67
C ILE A 66 5.35 0.63 -6.49
N LYS A 67 6.65 0.35 -6.64
CA LYS A 67 7.71 1.37 -6.54
C LYS A 67 7.47 2.50 -7.55
N LYS A 68 7.22 2.16 -8.82
CA LYS A 68 7.02 3.13 -9.90
C LYS A 68 5.84 4.05 -9.62
N GLU A 69 4.73 3.51 -9.13
CA GLU A 69 3.56 4.31 -8.79
C GLU A 69 3.83 5.23 -7.60
N PHE A 70 4.51 4.73 -6.55
CA PHE A 70 4.83 5.54 -5.38
C PHE A 70 5.87 6.63 -5.66
N ASP A 71 6.89 6.36 -6.49
CA ASP A 71 7.82 7.38 -6.97
C ASP A 71 7.09 8.48 -7.73
N LYS A 72 6.13 8.10 -8.59
CA LYS A 72 5.35 9.04 -9.39
C LYS A 72 4.43 9.92 -8.54
N VAL A 73 3.77 9.35 -7.53
CA VAL A 73 2.72 10.04 -6.77
C VAL A 73 3.26 10.76 -5.53
N TYR A 74 4.29 10.21 -4.88
CA TYR A 74 4.81 10.73 -3.60
C TYR A 74 6.28 11.17 -3.67
N GLY A 75 6.87 11.17 -4.87
CA GLY A 75 8.24 11.59 -5.12
C GLY A 75 9.26 10.48 -4.86
N ALA A 76 10.28 10.43 -5.73
CA ALA A 76 11.37 9.48 -5.62
C ALA A 76 12.30 9.77 -4.42
N THR A 77 13.03 8.78 -3.88
CA THR A 77 13.09 7.37 -4.29
C THR A 77 12.44 6.47 -3.24
N TRP A 78 11.43 5.71 -3.64
CA TRP A 78 10.85 4.61 -2.89
C TRP A 78 11.58 3.30 -3.18
N HIS A 79 11.53 2.39 -2.22
CA HIS A 79 12.03 1.04 -2.30
C HIS A 79 10.88 0.08 -2.02
N CYS A 80 10.79 -1.01 -2.79
CA CYS A 80 9.76 -2.03 -2.60
C CYS A 80 10.43 -3.42 -2.63
N VAL A 81 10.16 -4.23 -1.60
CA VAL A 81 10.60 -5.62 -1.49
C VAL A 81 9.37 -6.50 -1.47
N VAL A 82 9.36 -7.54 -2.31
CA VAL A 82 8.24 -8.48 -2.44
C VAL A 82 8.76 -9.92 -2.42
N GLY A 83 8.13 -10.78 -1.61
CA GLY A 83 8.52 -12.18 -1.50
C GLY A 83 7.57 -12.97 -0.61
N THR A 84 7.74 -14.29 -0.54
CA THR A 84 6.94 -15.17 0.32
C THR A 84 7.55 -15.37 1.71
N SER A 85 8.86 -15.09 1.85
CA SER A 85 9.59 -15.12 3.11
C SER A 85 10.87 -14.30 3.00
N TYR A 86 11.10 -13.39 3.94
CA TYR A 86 12.34 -12.64 4.10
C TYR A 86 12.44 -12.04 5.51
N GLY A 87 13.66 -11.80 5.96
CA GLY A 87 13.95 -10.95 7.11
C GLY A 87 14.49 -9.60 6.63
N SER A 88 14.23 -8.54 7.38
CA SER A 88 14.67 -7.18 7.04
C SER A 88 14.96 -6.38 8.29
N PHE A 89 16.02 -5.57 8.24
CA PHE A 89 16.33 -4.55 9.23
C PHE A 89 16.70 -3.29 8.45
N VAL A 90 15.76 -2.34 8.35
CA VAL A 90 15.91 -1.14 7.52
C VAL A 90 15.70 0.11 8.34
N THR A 91 16.44 1.16 8.00
CA THR A 91 16.16 2.52 8.46
C THR A 91 15.33 3.21 7.40
N HIS A 92 14.23 3.83 7.79
CA HIS A 92 13.33 4.54 6.89
C HIS A 92 13.09 5.98 7.34
N THR A 93 12.67 6.83 6.41
CA THR A 93 12.19 8.18 6.71
C THR A 93 10.82 8.10 7.38
N THR A 94 10.63 8.81 8.50
CA THR A 94 9.34 8.87 9.22
C THR A 94 8.18 9.18 8.29
N GLY A 95 7.06 8.48 8.47
CA GLY A 95 5.85 8.65 7.65
C GLY A 95 5.95 8.04 6.23
N CYS A 96 7.02 7.29 5.93
CA CYS A 96 7.26 6.66 4.64
C CYS A 96 7.57 5.16 4.74
N PHE A 97 6.92 4.40 5.62
CA PHE A 97 7.13 2.95 5.75
C PHE A 97 5.83 2.16 5.90
N LEU A 98 5.75 1.03 5.19
CA LEU A 98 4.64 0.10 5.27
C LEU A 98 5.11 -1.33 5.01
N TYR A 99 4.68 -2.24 5.89
CA TYR A 99 4.89 -3.67 5.77
C TYR A 99 3.57 -4.40 5.92
N PHE A 100 3.16 -5.11 4.86
CA PHE A 100 1.87 -5.78 4.79
C PHE A 100 1.94 -7.03 3.91
N SER A 101 0.92 -7.87 3.96
CA SER A 101 0.79 -9.01 3.06
C SER A 101 -0.49 -8.92 2.24
N VAL A 102 -0.46 -9.46 1.02
CA VAL A 102 -1.64 -9.85 0.24
C VAL A 102 -1.58 -11.37 0.14
N GLU A 103 -2.53 -12.05 0.77
CA GLU A 103 -2.47 -13.52 0.92
C GLU A 103 -1.12 -13.96 1.55
N LYS A 104 -0.33 -14.76 0.83
CA LYS A 104 0.99 -15.28 1.25
C LYS A 104 2.17 -14.42 0.76
N ILE A 105 1.90 -13.31 0.08
CA ILE A 105 2.93 -12.44 -0.48
C ILE A 105 3.16 -11.27 0.46
N LEU A 106 4.39 -11.13 0.95
CA LEU A 106 4.84 -10.06 1.83
C LEU A 106 5.35 -8.90 0.99
N VAL A 107 4.92 -7.67 1.30
CA VAL A 107 5.30 -6.42 0.63
C VAL A 107 5.82 -5.44 1.67
N MET A 108 7.06 -4.98 1.49
CA MET A 108 7.66 -3.90 2.28
C MET A 108 7.95 -2.72 1.36
N LEU A 109 7.36 -1.57 1.66
CA LEU A 109 7.43 -0.34 0.88
C LEU A 109 7.93 0.79 1.77
N PHE A 110 9.06 1.40 1.41
CA PHE A 110 9.67 2.42 2.26
C PHE A 110 10.52 3.43 1.49
N ARG A 111 10.79 4.60 2.11
CA ARG A 111 11.83 5.53 1.68
C ARG A 111 12.96 5.57 2.69
N THR A 112 14.16 5.83 2.19
CA THR A 112 15.32 6.18 3.02
C THR A 112 15.64 7.66 2.82
N GLN A 113 16.36 8.25 3.78
CA GLN A 113 16.89 9.59 3.61
C GLN A 113 18.02 9.53 2.59
N THR A 114 17.82 10.07 1.40
CA THR A 114 18.92 10.29 0.45
C THR A 114 19.80 11.40 1.03
N PRO A 115 21.12 11.18 1.20
CA PRO A 115 22.01 12.28 1.54
C PRO A 115 21.87 13.37 0.49
N ALA A 116 21.66 14.61 0.93
CA ALA A 116 21.77 15.74 0.01
C ALA A 116 23.18 15.72 -0.56
N VAL A 117 23.32 15.51 -1.86
CA VAL A 117 24.59 15.79 -2.53
C VAL A 117 24.75 17.29 -2.42
N ALA A 118 25.66 17.74 -1.55
CA ALA A 118 26.04 19.14 -1.51
C ALA A 118 26.49 19.51 -2.93
N SER A 119 25.70 20.34 -3.61
CA SER A 119 26.12 20.98 -4.85
C SER A 119 27.26 21.92 -4.48
N SER A 120 28.49 21.44 -4.64
CA SER A 120 29.71 22.26 -4.68
C SER A 120 29.72 23.11 -5.95
#